data_AF-A0A936JZD2-F1
#
_entry.id   AF-A0A936JZD2-F1
#
_cell.length_a   1.000
_cell.length_b   1.000
_cell.length_c   1.000
_cell.angle_alpha   90.00
_cell.angle_beta   90.00
_cell.angle_gamma   90.00
#
_symmetry.space_group_name_H-M   'P 1'
#
loop_
_entity.id
_entity.type
_entity.pdbx_description
1 polymer ?
#
loop_
_entity_poly.entity_id
_entity_poly.type
_entity_poly.pdbx_seq_one_letter_code
_entity_poly.pdbx_strand_id
1 'polypeptide(L)'
;MQNIELPEAYHGEIMDLCFTYLESPKESLAVKVFSMSVIANLAKYYPEIKPELKLIIEDQLPHQSAGFKSRAKMVLKQLSQLPGL
;
A
#
# COMPACT_ATOMS: atom_id res chain seq x y z
N MET A 1 12.28 -1.81 -9.87
CA MET A 1 11.75 -2.83 -8.93
C MET A 1 11.39 -4.04 -9.78
N GLN A 2 11.89 -5.22 -9.43
CA GLN A 2 11.60 -6.43 -10.20
C GLN A 2 10.11 -6.77 -10.08
N ASN A 3 9.45 -6.95 -11.23
CA ASN A 3 8.07 -7.41 -11.34
C ASN A 3 8.10 -8.94 -11.28
N ILE A 4 8.12 -9.48 -10.07
CA ILE A 4 7.80 -10.90 -9.86
C ILE A 4 6.30 -10.94 -9.64
N GLU A 5 5.57 -11.68 -10.47
CA GLU A 5 4.16 -11.96 -10.22
C GLU A 5 4.07 -12.80 -8.95
N LEU A 6 3.37 -12.26 -7.96
CA LEU A 6 3.18 -12.95 -6.70
C LEU A 6 2.20 -14.10 -6.91
N PRO A 7 2.51 -15.34 -6.51
CA PRO A 7 1.54 -16.42 -6.61
C PRO A 7 0.33 -16.13 -5.72
N GLU A 8 -0.87 -16.36 -6.25
CA GLU A 8 -2.14 -16.05 -5.58
C GLU A 8 -2.25 -16.68 -4.19
N ALA A 9 -1.67 -17.88 -4.01
CA ALA A 9 -1.61 -18.59 -2.74
C ALA A 9 -0.97 -17.78 -1.60
N TYR A 10 -0.10 -16.80 -1.92
CA TYR A 10 0.58 -15.97 -0.92
C TYR A 10 0.00 -14.55 -0.81
N HIS A 11 -1.02 -14.21 -1.62
CA HIS A 11 -1.57 -12.86 -1.63
C HIS A 11 -2.06 -12.42 -0.25
N GLY A 12 -2.82 -13.27 0.44
CA GLY A 12 -3.37 -12.96 1.76
C GLY A 12 -2.29 -12.71 2.81
N GLU A 13 -1.33 -13.62 2.94
CA GLU A 13 -0.23 -13.51 3.92
C GLU A 13 0.64 -12.27 3.68
N ILE A 14 0.94 -11.97 2.41
CA ILE A 14 1.78 -10.82 2.06
C ILE A 14 1.02 -9.51 2.24
N MET A 15 -0.28 -9.50 1.96
CA MET A 15 -1.13 -8.34 2.19
C MET A 15 -1.17 -7.98 3.67
N ASP A 16 -1.45 -8.95 4.54
CA ASP A 16 -1.48 -8.77 6.00
C ASP A 16 -0.15 -8.26 6.56
N LEU A 17 0.96 -8.87 6.11
CA LEU A 17 2.30 -8.45 6.49
C LEU A 17 2.60 -7.01 6.03
N CYS A 18 2.21 -6.65 4.81
CA CYS A 18 2.41 -5.30 4.29
C CYS A 18 1.57 -4.27 5.04
N PHE A 19 0.34 -4.58 5.43
CA PHE A 19 -0.47 -3.69 6.26
C PHE A 19 0.18 -3.49 7.63
N THR A 20 0.62 -4.58 8.27
CA THR A 20 1.37 -4.53 9.54
C THR A 20 2.60 -3.63 9.45
N TYR A 21 3.38 -3.77 8.38
CA TYR A 21 4.56 -2.92 8.16
C TYR A 21 4.21 -1.46 7.86
N LEU A 22 3.14 -1.22 7.10
CA LEU A 22 2.70 0.11 6.76
C LEU A 22 2.24 0.89 8.00
N GLU A 23 1.57 0.23 8.94
CA GLU A 23 1.08 0.84 10.19
C GLU A 23 2.16 0.96 11.26
N SER A 24 3.13 0.05 11.29
CA SER A 24 4.16 0.03 12.34
C SER A 24 4.95 1.34 12.41
N PRO A 25 4.97 2.05 13.56
CA PRO A 25 5.73 3.30 13.70
C PRO A 25 7.25 3.07 13.73
N LYS A 26 7.69 1.82 13.91
CA LYS A 26 9.11 1.43 14.00
C LYS A 26 9.71 1.08 12.65
N GLU A 27 8.88 0.83 11.64
CA GLU A 27 9.36 0.43 10.33
C GLU A 27 10.05 1.56 9.58
N SER A 28 11.08 1.20 8.83
CA SER A 28 11.79 2.16 8.00
C SER A 28 10.86 2.75 6.93
N LEU A 29 11.14 3.98 6.52
CA LEU A 29 10.41 4.62 5.42
C LEU A 29 10.36 3.72 4.18
N ALA A 30 11.49 3.11 3.81
CA ALA A 30 11.61 2.24 2.64
C ALA A 30 10.68 1.01 2.72
N VAL A 31 10.59 0.37 3.89
CA VAL A 31 9.69 -0.77 4.11
C VAL A 31 8.23 -0.34 4.01
N LYS A 32 7.86 0.81 4.60
CA LYS A 32 6.50 1.37 4.49
C LYS A 32 6.13 1.68 3.03
N VAL A 33 6.97 2.42 2.30
CA VAL A 33 6.65 2.76 0.90
C VAL A 33 6.64 1.54 -0.02
N PHE A 34 7.47 0.53 0.25
CA PHE A 34 7.41 -0.74 -0.46
C PHE A 34 6.10 -1.47 -0.19
N SER A 35 5.74 -1.65 1.08
CA SER A 35 4.50 -2.30 1.51
C SER A 35 3.26 -1.64 0.92
N MET A 36 3.20 -0.31 0.95
CA MET A 36 2.13 0.49 0.32
C MET A 36 1.98 0.18 -1.18
N SER A 37 3.09 -0.08 -1.87
CA SER A 37 3.10 -0.37 -3.31
C SER A 37 2.62 -1.78 -3.61
N VAL A 38 2.99 -2.74 -2.75
CA VAL A 38 2.52 -4.13 -2.85
C VAL A 38 1.00 -4.18 -2.66
N ILE A 39 0.48 -3.54 -1.60
CA ILE A 39 -0.96 -3.48 -1.33
C ILE A 39 -1.69 -2.82 -2.51
N ALA A 40 -1.18 -1.70 -3.04
CA ALA A 40 -1.79 -1.04 -4.19
C ALA A 40 -1.83 -1.89 -5.47
N ASN A 41 -0.88 -2.82 -5.63
CA ASN A 41 -0.89 -3.79 -6.72
C ASN A 41 -1.89 -4.92 -6.46
N LEU A 42 -2.00 -5.41 -5.22
CA LEU A 42 -2.99 -6.40 -4.83
C LEU A 42 -4.42 -5.87 -4.93
N ALA A 43 -4.64 -4.57 -4.75
CA ALA A 43 -5.93 -3.91 -4.93
C ALA A 43 -6.50 -3.99 -6.36
N LYS A 44 -5.69 -4.45 -7.34
CA LYS A 44 -6.15 -4.79 -8.70
C LYS A 44 -6.95 -6.10 -8.73
N TYR A 45 -6.59 -7.03 -7.84
CA TYR A 45 -7.23 -8.35 -7.68
C TYR A 45 -8.30 -8.31 -6.60
N TYR A 46 -8.08 -7.51 -5.55
CA TYR A 46 -8.96 -7.36 -4.38
C TYR A 46 -9.41 -5.89 -4.21
N PRO A 47 -10.37 -5.39 -5.01
CA PRO A 47 -10.78 -3.99 -4.96
C PRO A 47 -11.31 -3.52 -3.59
N GLU A 48 -11.79 -4.44 -2.76
CA GLU A 48 -12.32 -4.21 -1.43
C GLU A 48 -11.30 -3.62 -0.44
N ILE A 49 -9.99 -3.79 -0.69
CA ILE A 49 -8.93 -3.30 0.21
C ILE A 49 -8.57 -1.82 -0.04
N LYS A 50 -9.06 -1.22 -1.14
CA LYS A 50 -8.72 0.17 -1.48
C LYS A 50 -9.14 1.17 -0.40
N PRO A 51 -10.35 1.09 0.19
CA PRO A 51 -10.77 2.04 1.23
C PRO A 51 -9.87 1.96 2.47
N GLU A 52 -9.46 0.75 2.85
CA GLU A 52 -8.54 0.51 3.97
C GLU A 52 -7.16 1.12 3.72
N LEU A 53 -6.55 0.81 2.57
CA LEU A 53 -5.26 1.40 2.19
C LEU A 53 -5.32 2.93 2.12
N LYS A 54 -6.40 3.48 1.56
CA LYS A 54 -6.61 4.94 1.51
C LYS A 54 -6.66 5.54 2.90
N LEU A 55 -7.44 4.96 3.81
CA LEU A 55 -7.60 5.45 5.18
C LEU A 55 -6.26 5.49 5.91
N ILE A 56 -5.48 4.41 5.85
CA ILE A 56 -4.17 4.31 6.50
C ILE A 56 -3.19 5.36 5.94
N ILE A 57 -3.21 5.59 4.61
CA ILE A 57 -2.38 6.62 3.99
C ILE A 57 -2.79 8.01 4.50
N GLU A 58 -4.09 8.32 4.49
CA GLU A 58 -4.63 9.62 4.89
C GLU A 58 -4.34 9.94 6.36
N ASP A 59 -4.47 8.96 7.25
CA ASP A 59 -4.15 9.09 8.67
C ASP A 59 -2.66 9.38 8.92
N GLN A 60 -1.76 8.75 8.16
CA GLN A 60 -0.32 8.93 8.33
C GLN A 60 0.22 10.20 7.66
N LEU A 61 -0.45 10.74 6.63
CA LEU A 61 0.05 11.87 5.82
C LEU A 61 0.53 13.10 6.63
N PRO A 62 -0.17 13.57 7.67
CA PRO A 62 0.24 14.75 8.44
C PRO A 62 1.61 14.59 9.11
N HIS A 63 1.98 13.38 9.51
CA HIS A 63 3.13 13.09 10.36
C HIS A 63 4.33 12.48 9.61
N GLN A 64 4.19 12.21 8.32
CA GLN A 64 5.19 11.49 7.55
C GLN A 64 6.12 12.40 6.72
N SER A 65 7.27 11.82 6.33
CA SER A 65 8.30 12.48 5.53
C SER A 65 7.84 12.84 4.11
N ALA A 66 8.58 13.73 3.44
CA ALA A 66 8.34 14.07 2.03
C ALA A 66 8.39 12.84 1.10
N GLY A 67 9.27 11.87 1.39
CA GLY A 67 9.39 10.63 0.63
C GLY A 67 8.12 9.77 0.73
N PHE A 68 7.56 9.66 1.93
CA PHE A 68 6.27 8.97 2.13
C PHE A 68 5.15 9.68 1.37
N LYS A 69 5.03 11.01 1.53
CA LYS A 69 4.00 11.83 0.87
C LYS A 69 4.04 11.70 -0.65
N SER A 70 5.24 11.69 -1.23
CA SER A 70 5.43 11.49 -2.67
C SER A 70 4.86 10.14 -3.12
N ARG A 71 5.18 9.06 -2.39
CA ARG A 71 4.68 7.72 -2.73
C ARG A 71 3.17 7.58 -2.49
N ALA A 72 2.67 8.11 -1.38
CA ALA A 72 1.25 8.15 -1.05
C ALA A 72 0.43 8.79 -2.19
N LYS A 73 0.90 9.92 -2.73
CA LYS A 73 0.26 10.57 -3.88
C LYS A 73 0.20 9.67 -5.12
N MET A 74 1.28 8.95 -5.42
CA MET A 74 1.30 8.00 -6.53
C MET A 74 0.32 6.85 -6.32
N VAL A 75 0.29 6.29 -5.10
CA VAL A 75 -0.60 5.18 -4.75
C VAL A 75 -2.07 5.60 -4.78
N LEU A 76 -2.43 6.73 -4.17
CA LEU A 76 -3.80 7.24 -4.19
C LEU A 76 -4.30 7.48 -5.63
N LYS A 77 -3.43 7.98 -6.51
CA LYS A 77 -3.74 8.11 -7.94
C LYS A 77 -3.94 6.75 -8.62
N GLN A 78 -3.16 5.74 -8.25
CA GLN A 78 -3.36 4.38 -8.75
C GLN A 78 -4.70 3.81 -8.27
N LEU A 79 -5.06 3.97 -7.00
CA LEU A 79 -6.33 3.44 -6.46
C LEU A 79 -7.55 4.07 -7.13
N SER A 80 -7.52 5.38 -7.42
CA SER A 80 -8.64 6.07 -8.08
C SER A 80 -8.86 5.67 -9.54
N GLN A 81 -7.87 5.03 -10.16
CA GLN A 81 -7.96 4.51 -11.53
C GLN A 81 -8.49 3.08 -11.59
N LEU A 82 -8.62 2.39 -10.45
CA LEU A 82 -9.09 1.01 -10.40
C LEU A 82 -10.62 0.94 -10.24
N PRO A 83 -11.31 0.04 -10.96
CA PRO A 83 -12.78 -0.08 -10.91
C PRO A 83 -13.27 -0.52 -9.53
N GLY A 84 -14.39 0.03 -9.06
CA GLY A 84 -14.93 -0.24 -7.71
C GLY A 84 -14.28 0.63 -6.64
N LEU A 85 -14.26 1.96 -6.87
CA LEU A 85 -14.07 2.97 -5.83
C LEU A 85 -15.25 3.95 -5.91
#